data_AF-A0A7J6T5S7-F1
#
_entry.id   AF-A0A7J6T5S7-F1
#
_cell.length_a   1.000
_cell.length_b   1.000
_cell.length_c   1.000
_cell.angle_alpha   90.00
_cell.angle_beta   90.00
_cell.angle_gamma   90.00
#
_symmetry.space_group_name_H-M   'P 1'
#
loop_
_entity.id
_entity.type
_entity.pdbx_description
1 polymer ?
#
loop_
_entity_poly.entity_id
_entity_poly.type
_entity_poly.pdbx_seq_one_letter_code
_entity_poly.pdbx_strand_id
1 'polypeptide(L)'
;ERQEEIDRLQTEMQELVDENALLRMKVDDGTTAGGDSERGPTSQHGRIEASSNWPYSREEYDEKLEELEAALQEANVEVSDLREKKETLEDVLEEKNVQIVALTKFEREVDAQIREHLAERDERLSDLELQNTMLRGKLASLEAEGQNGGAISELRMLLKEREMEVEALDTHGAVRALQVELQARDDELMRLQRKAVDDFARGFSAPDALKKIDELERSLNHKEKDLAASRVELSKFLSEAED
;
A
#
# COMPACT_ATOMS: atom_id res chain seq x y z
N GLU A 1 -13.81 -1.74 15.19
CA GLU A 1 -13.54 -0.73 14.14
C GLU A 1 -12.24 -0.99 13.39
N ARG A 2 -11.04 -0.57 13.84
CA ARG A 2 -9.79 -0.77 13.06
C ARG A 2 -9.42 -2.24 12.78
N GLN A 3 -9.66 -3.16 13.71
CA GLN A 3 -9.38 -4.59 13.50
C GLN A 3 -10.36 -5.23 12.51
N GLU A 4 -11.63 -4.83 12.52
CA GLU A 4 -12.66 -5.34 11.59
C GLU A 4 -12.45 -4.85 10.16
N GLU A 5 -11.72 -3.75 9.98
CA GLU A 5 -11.33 -3.22 8.68
C GLU A 5 -10.09 -3.96 8.13
N ILE A 6 -9.14 -4.29 9.00
CA ILE A 6 -8.01 -5.17 8.66
C ILE A 6 -8.51 -6.56 8.25
N ASP A 7 -9.42 -7.15 9.03
CA ASP A 7 -9.95 -8.48 8.73
C ASP A 7 -10.77 -8.49 7.41
N ARG A 8 -11.48 -7.39 7.11
CA ARG A 8 -12.16 -7.21 5.81
C ARG A 8 -11.18 -7.12 4.65
N LEU A 9 -10.16 -6.27 4.76
CA LEU A 9 -9.15 -6.11 3.72
C LEU A 9 -8.34 -7.39 3.49
N GLN A 10 -8.07 -8.17 4.54
CA GLN A 10 -7.43 -9.48 4.39
C GLN A 10 -8.32 -10.49 3.65
N THR A 11 -9.63 -10.44 3.87
CA THR A 11 -10.59 -11.31 3.17
C THR A 11 -10.69 -10.92 1.69
N GLU A 12 -10.80 -9.63 1.39
CA GLU A 12 -10.86 -9.11 0.02
C GLU A 12 -9.57 -9.41 -0.76
N MET A 13 -8.41 -9.31 -0.11
CA MET A 13 -7.13 -9.65 -0.72
C MET A 13 -7.03 -11.16 -1.02
N GLN A 14 -7.59 -12.02 -0.16
CA GLN A 14 -7.63 -13.47 -0.40
C GLN A 14 -8.55 -13.82 -1.58
N GLU A 15 -9.71 -13.17 -1.69
CA GLU A 15 -10.64 -13.36 -2.82
C GLU A 15 -9.99 -12.97 -4.16
N LEU A 16 -9.24 -11.86 -4.19
CA LEU A 16 -8.51 -11.42 -5.39
C LEU A 16 -7.37 -12.38 -5.77
N VAL A 17 -6.69 -12.98 -4.79
CA VAL A 17 -5.67 -14.02 -5.04
C VAL A 17 -6.29 -15.27 -5.64
N ASP A 18 -7.44 -15.70 -5.12
CA ASP A 18 -8.15 -16.88 -5.61
C ASP A 18 -8.72 -16.64 -7.02
N GLU A 19 -9.24 -15.44 -7.31
CA GLU A 19 -9.70 -15.05 -8.65
C GLU A 19 -8.56 -15.01 -9.66
N ASN A 20 -7.39 -14.49 -9.27
CA ASN A 20 -6.20 -14.46 -10.12
C ASN A 20 -5.69 -15.88 -10.42
N ALA A 21 -5.72 -16.79 -9.44
CA ALA A 21 -5.39 -18.20 -9.63
C ALA A 21 -6.37 -18.87 -10.61
N LEU A 22 -7.66 -18.57 -10.52
CA LEU A 22 -8.69 -19.11 -11.40
C LEU A 22 -8.55 -18.59 -12.84
N LEU A 23 -8.17 -17.33 -13.01
CA LEU A 23 -7.89 -16.74 -14.33
C LEU A 23 -6.64 -17.37 -14.97
N ARG A 24 -5.59 -17.63 -14.19
CA ARG A 24 -4.39 -18.35 -14.68
C ARG A 24 -4.73 -19.76 -15.13
N MET A 25 -5.54 -20.48 -14.37
CA MET A 25 -5.96 -21.85 -14.73
C MET A 25 -6.78 -21.88 -16.04
N LYS A 26 -7.63 -20.87 -16.28
CA LYS A 26 -8.38 -20.74 -17.54
C LYS A 26 -7.50 -20.40 -18.74
N VAL A 27 -6.40 -19.67 -18.53
CA VAL A 27 -5.42 -19.38 -19.59
C VAL A 27 -4.62 -20.64 -19.93
N ASP A 28 -4.28 -21.46 -18.93
CA ASP A 28 -3.58 -22.73 -19.15
C ASP A 28 -4.47 -23.77 -19.87
N ASP A 29 -5.77 -23.83 -19.55
CA ASP A 29 -6.75 -24.69 -20.27
C ASP A 29 -7.01 -24.23 -21.72
N GLY A 30 -6.83 -22.93 -22.03
CA GLY A 30 -6.95 -22.39 -23.39
C GLY A 30 -5.76 -22.71 -24.30
N THR A 31 -4.63 -23.13 -23.73
CA THR A 31 -3.36 -23.27 -24.47
C THR A 31 -3.06 -24.71 -24.91
N THR A 32 -3.89 -25.69 -24.51
CA THR A 32 -3.66 -27.13 -24.78
C THR A 32 -4.57 -27.77 -25.83
N ALA A 33 -5.48 -27.03 -26.47
CA ALA A 33 -6.46 -27.57 -27.43
C ALA A 33 -6.06 -27.46 -28.93
N GLY A 34 -4.77 -27.47 -29.26
CA GLY A 34 -4.29 -27.23 -30.64
C GLY A 34 -3.17 -28.15 -31.09
N GLY A 35 -3.31 -29.45 -30.94
CA GLY A 35 -2.35 -30.43 -31.47
C GLY A 35 -3.01 -31.77 -31.79
N ASP A 36 -2.68 -32.30 -32.96
CA ASP A 36 -3.01 -33.64 -33.50
C ASP A 36 -4.37 -33.87 -34.17
N SER A 37 -4.38 -33.73 -35.51
CA SER A 37 -5.00 -34.75 -36.36
C SER A 37 -4.44 -34.74 -37.79
N GLU A 38 -3.45 -35.59 -38.05
CA GLU A 38 -3.14 -36.09 -39.39
C GLU A 38 -4.23 -37.06 -39.85
N ARG A 39 -4.86 -36.80 -41.01
CA ARG A 39 -5.36 -37.81 -41.97
C ARG A 39 -5.90 -37.14 -43.24
N GLY A 40 -5.19 -37.26 -44.36
CA GLY A 40 -5.78 -37.12 -45.70
C GLY A 40 -6.55 -38.39 -46.11
N PRO A 41 -6.98 -38.55 -47.39
CA PRO A 41 -7.21 -37.54 -48.44
C PRO A 41 -8.59 -37.71 -49.13
N THR A 42 -9.06 -36.75 -49.93
CA THR A 42 -9.73 -37.00 -51.23
C THR A 42 -9.99 -35.72 -52.02
N SER A 43 -9.50 -35.78 -53.27
CA SER A 43 -9.78 -34.92 -54.42
C SER A 43 -11.27 -34.60 -54.63
N GLN A 44 -11.58 -33.34 -54.95
CA GLN A 44 -12.37 -33.03 -56.15
C GLN A 44 -12.30 -31.55 -56.55
N HIS A 45 -12.15 -31.36 -57.87
CA HIS A 45 -12.01 -30.10 -58.58
C HIS A 45 -13.08 -29.05 -58.26
N GLY A 46 -12.63 -27.85 -57.94
CA GLY A 46 -13.37 -26.60 -58.10
C GLY A 46 -12.44 -25.55 -58.67
N ARG A 47 -12.41 -25.41 -60.00
CA ARG A 47 -11.70 -24.33 -60.69
C ARG A 47 -12.43 -23.02 -60.32
N ILE A 48 -11.94 -22.30 -59.32
CA ILE A 48 -12.43 -20.96 -59.01
C ILE A 48 -11.53 -19.98 -59.75
N GLU A 49 -12.14 -19.29 -60.70
CA GLU A 49 -11.53 -18.26 -61.52
C GLU A 49 -10.90 -17.18 -60.63
N ALA A 50 -9.66 -16.81 -60.96
CA ALA A 50 -8.92 -15.73 -60.33
C ALA A 50 -9.66 -14.40 -60.55
N SER A 51 -10.54 -14.05 -59.61
CA SER A 51 -11.09 -12.71 -59.49
C SER A 51 -10.06 -11.83 -58.79
N SER A 52 -9.09 -11.34 -59.56
CA SER A 52 -8.23 -10.22 -59.19
C SER A 52 -9.07 -8.96 -59.07
N ASN A 53 -9.71 -8.76 -57.92
CA ASN A 53 -10.40 -7.52 -57.62
C ASN A 53 -10.11 -7.12 -56.16
N TRP A 54 -8.88 -6.70 -55.94
CA TRP A 54 -8.44 -6.08 -54.69
C TRP A 54 -8.35 -4.56 -54.91
N PRO A 55 -8.79 -3.71 -53.97
CA PRO A 55 -9.06 -2.29 -54.22
C PRO A 55 -7.85 -1.35 -54.07
N TYR A 56 -6.64 -1.86 -53.84
CA TYR A 56 -5.42 -1.07 -53.66
C TYR A 56 -4.27 -1.63 -54.50
N SER A 57 -3.38 -0.74 -54.94
CA SER A 57 -2.13 -1.07 -55.61
C SER A 57 -1.11 -1.65 -54.62
N ARG A 58 -0.19 -2.50 -55.09
CA ARG A 58 0.84 -3.14 -54.26
C ARG A 58 1.70 -2.13 -53.50
N GLU A 59 1.96 -0.98 -54.12
CA GLU A 59 2.71 0.14 -53.53
C GLU A 59 1.96 0.75 -52.32
N GLU A 60 0.62 0.89 -52.37
CA GLU A 60 -0.18 1.37 -51.24
C GLU A 60 -0.24 0.36 -50.07
N TYR A 61 0.01 -0.92 -50.33
CA TYR A 61 0.14 -1.92 -49.27
C TYR A 61 1.50 -1.84 -48.57
N ASP A 62 2.58 -1.67 -49.35
CA ASP A 62 3.93 -1.54 -48.81
C ASP A 62 4.06 -0.26 -47.96
N GLU A 63 3.49 0.86 -48.41
CA GLU A 63 3.44 2.11 -47.63
C GLU A 63 2.67 1.95 -46.30
N LYS A 64 1.51 1.29 -46.31
CA LYS A 64 0.74 1.03 -45.08
C LYS A 64 1.45 0.08 -44.12
N LEU A 65 2.19 -0.90 -44.66
CA LEU A 65 3.01 -1.80 -43.86
C LEU A 65 4.13 -1.04 -43.16
N GLU A 66 4.84 -0.17 -43.87
CA GLU A 66 5.88 0.68 -43.28
C GLU A 66 5.32 1.61 -42.19
N GLU A 67 4.15 2.23 -42.41
CA GLU A 67 3.47 3.06 -41.40
C GLU A 67 3.08 2.24 -40.16
N LEU A 68 2.56 1.03 -40.36
CA LEU A 68 2.18 0.13 -39.26
C LEU A 68 3.39 -0.37 -38.48
N GLU A 69 4.48 -0.69 -39.15
CA GLU A 69 5.74 -1.10 -38.54
C GLU A 69 6.35 0.04 -37.71
N ALA A 70 6.37 1.27 -38.25
CA ALA A 70 6.83 2.44 -37.52
C ALA A 70 5.98 2.70 -36.27
N ALA A 71 4.65 2.63 -36.39
CA ALA A 71 3.75 2.82 -35.26
C ALA A 71 3.84 1.69 -34.22
N LEU A 72 4.15 0.45 -34.64
CA LEU A 72 4.41 -0.66 -33.72
C LEU A 72 5.73 -0.45 -32.97
N GLN A 73 6.75 0.05 -33.67
CA GLN A 73 8.04 0.34 -33.08
C GLN A 73 7.96 1.48 -32.06
N GLU A 74 7.20 2.54 -32.35
CA GLU A 74 6.92 3.63 -31.41
C GLU A 74 6.17 3.13 -30.17
N ALA A 75 5.11 2.33 -30.35
CA ALA A 75 4.38 1.73 -29.22
C ALA A 75 5.27 0.83 -28.35
N ASN A 76 6.20 0.08 -28.95
CA ASN A 76 7.16 -0.74 -28.20
C ASN A 76 8.12 0.09 -27.36
N VAL A 77 8.56 1.25 -27.85
CA VAL A 77 9.39 2.19 -27.07
C VAL A 77 8.58 2.74 -25.90
N GLU A 78 7.33 3.17 -26.12
CA GLU A 78 6.48 3.69 -25.04
C GLU A 78 6.19 2.62 -23.97
N VAL A 79 5.95 1.36 -24.37
CA VAL A 79 5.80 0.23 -23.43
C VAL A 79 7.09 0.00 -22.63
N SER A 80 8.25 0.15 -23.24
CA SER A 80 9.54 0.03 -22.55
C SER A 80 9.70 1.14 -21.50
N ASP A 81 9.43 2.39 -21.86
CA ASP A 81 9.51 3.53 -20.96
C ASP A 81 8.52 3.41 -19.78
N LEU A 82 7.32 2.87 -20.04
CA LEU A 82 6.33 2.62 -18.99
C LEU A 82 6.77 1.50 -18.05
N ARG A 83 7.45 0.46 -18.56
CA ARG A 83 8.01 -0.61 -17.72
C ARG A 83 9.13 -0.11 -16.82
N GLU A 84 10.02 0.72 -17.33
CA GLU A 84 11.08 1.35 -16.53
C GLU A 84 10.48 2.26 -15.45
N LYS A 85 9.51 3.11 -15.80
CA LYS A 85 8.81 3.95 -14.81
C LYS A 85 8.11 3.12 -13.75
N LYS A 86 7.49 1.99 -14.13
CA LYS A 86 6.86 1.07 -13.18
C LYS A 86 7.90 0.52 -12.18
N GLU A 87 9.05 0.06 -12.66
CA GLU A 87 10.14 -0.43 -11.80
C GLU A 87 10.60 0.66 -10.82
N THR A 88 10.81 1.89 -11.29
CA THR A 88 11.19 3.00 -10.38
C THR A 88 10.13 3.32 -9.32
N LEU A 89 8.85 3.15 -9.65
CA LEU A 89 7.76 3.35 -8.69
C LEU A 89 7.68 2.20 -7.67
N GLU A 90 7.95 0.97 -8.10
CA GLU A 90 8.04 -0.19 -7.21
C GLU A 90 9.18 -0.02 -6.19
N ASP A 91 10.36 0.44 -6.63
CA ASP A 91 11.49 0.76 -5.73
C ASP A 91 11.13 1.84 -4.70
N VAL A 92 10.48 2.92 -5.15
CA VAL A 92 10.06 4.02 -4.27
C VAL A 92 9.02 3.52 -3.25
N LEU A 93 8.09 2.66 -3.68
CA LEU A 93 7.10 2.06 -2.79
C LEU A 93 7.76 1.17 -1.74
N GLU A 94 8.75 0.36 -2.11
CA GLU A 94 9.50 -0.46 -1.17
C GLU A 94 10.27 0.40 -0.16
N GLU A 95 10.95 1.46 -0.61
CA GLU A 95 11.65 2.41 0.27
C GLU A 95 10.68 3.07 1.28
N LYS A 96 9.51 3.50 0.81
CA LYS A 96 8.48 4.12 1.67
C LYS A 96 7.90 3.11 2.65
N ASN A 97 7.70 1.86 2.27
CA ASN A 97 7.26 0.81 3.17
C ASN A 97 8.26 0.56 4.30
N VAL A 98 9.57 0.52 3.98
CA VAL A 98 10.62 0.40 5.01
C VAL A 98 10.58 1.58 5.99
N GLN A 99 10.38 2.80 5.49
CA GLN A 99 10.25 4.00 6.32
C GLN A 99 9.03 3.93 7.25
N ILE A 100 7.87 3.48 6.74
CA ILE A 100 6.64 3.33 7.53
C ILE A 100 6.83 2.30 8.65
N VAL A 101 7.44 1.15 8.35
CA VAL A 101 7.71 0.11 9.36
C VAL A 101 8.65 0.64 10.45
N ALA A 102 9.70 1.40 10.06
CA ALA A 102 10.63 1.99 11.01
C ALA A 102 9.95 3.02 11.93
N LEU A 103 9.13 3.92 11.38
CA LEU A 103 8.35 4.89 12.15
C LEU A 103 7.38 4.21 13.12
N THR A 104 6.66 3.19 12.64
CA THR A 104 5.72 2.41 13.47
C THR A 104 6.44 1.73 14.65
N LYS A 105 7.67 1.24 14.44
CA LYS A 105 8.47 0.66 15.52
C LYS A 105 8.90 1.71 16.54
N PHE A 106 9.31 2.89 16.07
CA PHE A 106 9.69 4.00 16.94
C PHE A 106 8.50 4.51 17.77
N GLU A 107 7.31 4.65 17.19
CA GLU A 107 6.08 5.01 17.91
C GLU A 107 5.77 4.03 19.04
N ARG A 108 5.87 2.72 18.78
CA ARG A 108 5.66 1.69 19.81
C ARG A 108 6.67 1.77 20.95
N GLU A 109 7.91 2.14 20.66
CA GLU A 109 8.96 2.32 21.67
C GLU A 109 8.66 3.54 22.56
N VAL A 110 8.25 4.66 21.95
CA VAL A 110 7.85 5.87 22.70
C VAL A 110 6.63 5.58 23.57
N ASP A 111 5.62 4.87 23.05
CA ASP A 111 4.45 4.45 23.83
C ASP A 111 4.83 3.57 25.02
N ALA A 112 5.82 2.67 24.86
CA ALA A 112 6.31 1.84 25.95
C ALA A 112 6.99 2.68 27.03
N GLN A 113 7.84 3.64 26.65
CA GLN A 113 8.51 4.55 27.58
C GLN A 113 7.52 5.45 28.32
N ILE A 114 6.48 5.95 27.65
CA ILE A 114 5.41 6.73 28.30
C ILE A 114 4.70 5.88 29.36
N ARG A 115 4.36 4.62 29.05
CA ARG A 115 3.70 3.72 30.01
C ARG A 115 4.59 3.40 31.20
N GLU A 116 5.89 3.20 30.98
CA GLU A 116 6.87 2.98 32.06
C GLU A 116 6.93 4.19 33.00
N HIS A 117 7.10 5.40 32.48
CA HIS A 117 7.12 6.61 33.30
C HIS A 117 5.81 6.86 34.06
N LEU A 118 4.65 6.54 33.46
CA LEU A 118 3.38 6.61 34.16
C LEU A 118 3.31 5.59 35.31
N ALA A 119 3.80 4.37 35.10
CA ALA A 119 3.84 3.35 36.14
C ALA A 119 4.79 3.73 37.30
N GLU A 120 5.99 4.24 37.00
CA GLU A 120 6.95 4.76 37.99
C GLU A 120 6.34 5.91 38.81
N ARG A 121 5.60 6.81 38.15
CA ARG A 121 4.90 7.91 38.81
C ARG A 121 3.83 7.38 39.77
N ASP A 122 3.01 6.43 39.32
CA ASP A 122 1.92 5.88 40.12
C ASP A 122 2.44 5.09 41.34
N GLU A 123 3.54 4.35 41.18
CA GLU A 123 4.25 3.70 42.28
C GLU A 123 4.76 4.74 43.29
N ARG A 124 5.40 5.81 42.82
CA ARG A 124 5.93 6.87 43.67
C ARG A 124 4.83 7.66 44.39
N LEU A 125 3.68 7.88 43.74
CA LEU A 125 2.50 8.48 44.37
C LEU A 125 1.97 7.59 45.49
N SER A 126 1.84 6.28 45.25
CA SER A 126 1.41 5.30 46.27
C SER A 126 2.35 5.30 47.49
N ASP A 127 3.67 5.32 47.27
CA ASP A 127 4.67 5.40 48.35
C ASP A 127 4.53 6.69 49.17
N LEU A 128 4.35 7.83 48.50
CA LEU A 128 4.17 9.12 49.19
C LEU A 128 2.86 9.16 49.97
N GLU A 129 1.76 8.62 49.44
CA GLU A 129 0.47 8.52 50.14
C GLU A 129 0.56 7.65 51.40
N LEU A 130 1.26 6.51 51.32
CA LEU A 130 1.51 5.64 52.46
C LEU A 130 2.33 6.36 53.53
N GLN A 131 3.43 7.02 53.13
CA GLN A 131 4.25 7.81 54.04
C GLN A 131 3.46 8.94 54.71
N ASN A 132 2.60 9.64 53.95
CA ASN A 132 1.73 10.69 54.48
C ASN A 132 0.77 10.13 55.54
N THR A 133 0.18 8.97 55.28
CA THR A 133 -0.71 8.28 56.23
C THR A 133 0.03 7.92 57.51
N MET A 134 1.25 7.39 57.40
CA MET A 134 2.10 7.07 58.57
C MET A 134 2.49 8.32 59.37
N LEU A 135 2.87 9.41 58.70
CA LEU A 135 3.22 10.67 59.35
C LEU A 135 2.03 11.30 60.06
N ARG A 136 0.83 11.30 59.44
CA ARG A 136 -0.42 11.73 60.09
C ARG A 136 -0.72 10.91 61.33
N GLY A 137 -0.53 9.58 61.26
CA GLY A 137 -0.70 8.69 62.43
C GLY A 137 0.28 9.02 63.57
N LYS A 138 1.56 9.22 63.27
CA LYS A 138 2.57 9.63 64.27
C LYS A 138 2.26 10.99 64.89
N LEU A 139 1.81 11.94 64.07
CA LEU A 139 1.41 13.27 64.52
C LEU A 139 0.25 13.16 65.52
N ALA A 140 -0.79 12.39 65.19
CA ALA A 140 -1.94 12.18 66.05
C ALA A 140 -1.57 11.54 67.41
N SER A 141 -0.66 10.56 67.41
CA SER A 141 -0.17 9.94 68.65
C SER A 141 0.60 10.94 69.54
N LEU A 142 1.52 11.72 68.95
CA LEU A 142 2.30 12.72 69.70
C LEU A 142 1.42 13.85 70.24
N GLU A 143 0.42 14.29 69.47
CA GLU A 143 -0.58 15.26 69.92
C GLU A 143 -1.41 14.72 71.10
N ALA A 144 -1.76 13.44 71.08
CA ALA A 144 -2.49 12.78 72.18
C ALA A 144 -1.63 12.58 73.45
N GLU A 145 -0.33 12.34 73.29
CA GLU A 145 0.63 12.18 74.40
C GLU A 145 0.99 13.52 75.08
N GLY A 146 0.62 14.66 74.48
CA GLY A 146 0.75 15.99 75.08
C GLY A 146 2.19 16.46 75.32
N GLN A 147 3.18 15.80 74.71
CA GLN A 147 4.61 16.11 74.85
C GLN A 147 5.29 16.33 73.49
N ASN A 148 6.37 17.12 73.50
CA ASN A 148 7.26 17.40 72.35
C ASN A 148 6.68 18.28 71.22
N GLY A 149 6.30 19.52 71.55
CA GLY A 149 5.90 20.54 70.56
C GLY A 149 6.93 20.77 69.44
N GLY A 150 8.23 20.56 69.71
CA GLY A 150 9.28 20.58 68.68
C GLY A 150 9.12 19.46 67.63
N ALA A 151 8.96 18.22 68.07
CA ALA A 151 8.75 17.07 67.18
C ALA A 151 7.44 17.17 66.37
N ILE A 152 6.38 17.72 66.98
CA ILE A 152 5.11 18.00 66.29
C ILE A 152 5.32 19.04 65.17
N SER A 153 6.11 20.09 65.42
CA SER A 153 6.38 21.11 64.41
C SER A 153 7.21 20.57 63.24
N GLU A 154 8.22 19.74 63.50
CA GLU A 154 9.03 19.07 62.47
C GLU A 154 8.18 18.12 61.62
N LEU A 155 7.31 17.32 62.25
CA LEU A 155 6.40 16.42 61.53
C LEU A 155 5.41 17.19 60.66
N ARG A 156 4.89 18.33 61.10
CA ARG A 156 4.01 19.19 60.27
C ARG A 156 4.74 19.78 59.06
N MET A 157 6.02 20.17 59.22
CA MET A 157 6.81 20.64 58.07
C MET A 157 7.06 19.51 57.07
N LEU A 158 7.46 18.33 57.54
CA LEU A 158 7.64 17.14 56.70
C LEU A 158 6.35 16.75 55.97
N LEU A 159 5.20 16.81 56.66
CA LEU A 159 3.91 16.54 56.04
C LEU A 159 3.63 17.52 54.90
N LYS A 160 3.88 18.81 55.13
CA LYS A 160 3.67 19.87 54.14
C LYS A 160 4.61 19.74 52.94
N GLU A 161 5.88 19.38 53.15
CA GLU A 161 6.82 19.08 52.06
C GLU A 161 6.33 17.91 51.20
N ARG A 162 5.80 16.86 51.83
CA ARG A 162 5.29 15.68 51.11
C ARG A 162 4.00 15.97 50.35
N GLU A 163 3.11 16.77 50.93
CA GLU A 163 1.90 17.26 50.25
C GLU A 163 2.27 18.09 49.01
N MET A 164 3.30 18.93 49.09
CA MET A 164 3.81 19.66 47.91
C MET A 164 4.47 18.73 46.88
N GLU A 165 5.16 17.66 47.29
CA GLU A 165 5.74 16.67 46.36
C GLU A 165 4.64 15.89 45.62
N VAL A 166 3.55 15.54 46.30
CA VAL A 166 2.36 14.93 45.69
C VAL A 166 1.68 15.89 44.72
N GLU A 167 1.44 17.15 45.12
CA GLU A 167 0.90 18.17 44.21
C GLU A 167 1.81 18.41 43.00
N ALA A 168 3.13 18.36 43.15
CA ALA A 168 4.09 18.51 42.03
C ALA A 168 4.03 17.34 41.05
N LEU A 169 3.84 16.12 41.54
CA LEU A 169 3.67 14.92 40.72
C LEU A 169 2.29 14.88 40.01
N ASP A 170 1.26 15.40 40.67
CA ASP A 170 -0.09 15.53 40.11
C ASP A 170 -0.18 16.72 39.12
N THR A 171 0.62 17.77 39.33
CA THR A 171 0.77 18.92 38.42
C THR A 171 1.77 18.66 37.27
N HIS A 172 1.52 17.61 36.49
CA HIS A 172 1.10 17.78 35.09
C HIS A 172 2.04 18.59 34.13
N GLY A 173 3.33 18.76 34.39
CA GLY A 173 4.27 19.46 33.49
C GLY A 173 4.85 18.54 32.41
N ALA A 174 5.47 17.44 32.84
CA ALA A 174 6.07 16.46 31.95
C ALA A 174 5.02 15.65 31.16
N VAL A 175 3.93 15.24 31.81
CA VAL A 175 2.84 14.51 31.14
C VAL A 175 2.08 15.39 30.13
N ARG A 176 1.84 16.69 30.44
CA ARG A 176 1.27 17.61 29.45
C ARG A 176 2.21 17.87 28.28
N ALA A 177 3.51 18.03 28.55
CA ALA A 177 4.50 18.22 27.50
C ALA A 177 4.54 17.01 26.55
N LEU A 178 4.58 15.79 27.11
CA LEU A 178 4.54 14.55 26.34
C LEU A 178 3.20 14.37 25.60
N GLN A 179 2.07 14.73 26.19
CA GLN A 179 0.77 14.70 25.51
C GLN A 179 0.68 15.71 24.35
N VAL A 180 1.20 16.92 24.52
CA VAL A 180 1.25 17.93 23.45
C VAL A 180 2.18 17.48 22.31
N GLU A 181 3.32 16.88 22.65
CA GLU A 181 4.24 16.35 21.63
C GLU A 181 3.65 15.14 20.89
N LEU A 182 2.99 14.22 21.60
CA LEU A 182 2.27 13.10 21.00
C LEU A 182 1.19 13.59 20.02
N GLN A 183 0.40 14.59 20.44
CA GLN A 183 -0.66 15.17 19.61
C GLN A 183 -0.10 15.87 18.35
N ALA A 184 1.00 16.62 18.49
CA ALA A 184 1.65 17.26 17.35
C ALA A 184 2.23 16.23 16.35
N ARG A 185 2.65 15.05 16.83
CA ARG A 185 3.15 13.97 15.99
C ARG A 185 2.04 13.23 15.27
N ASP A 186 0.93 12.96 15.95
CA ASP A 186 -0.28 12.39 15.32
C ASP A 186 -0.80 13.28 14.18
N ASP A 187 -0.82 14.60 14.38
CA ASP A 187 -1.21 15.56 13.36
C ASP A 187 -0.29 15.51 12.13
N GLU A 188 1.02 15.39 12.34
CA GLU A 188 2.01 15.27 11.26
C GLU A 188 1.89 13.94 10.51
N LEU A 189 1.63 12.84 11.23
CA LEU A 189 1.37 11.52 10.66
C LEU A 189 0.12 11.54 9.76
N MET A 190 -0.97 12.15 10.25
CA MET A 190 -2.21 12.33 9.50
C MET A 190 -2.03 13.26 8.29
N ARG A 191 -1.12 14.24 8.37
CA ARG A 191 -0.76 15.11 7.25
C ARG A 191 0.03 14.35 6.19
N LEU A 192 1.01 13.54 6.61
CA LEU A 192 1.82 12.71 5.71
C LEU A 192 0.99 11.62 5.04
N GLN A 193 0.08 10.97 5.76
CA GLN A 193 -0.88 10.02 5.19
C GLN A 193 -1.79 10.69 4.16
N ARG A 194 -2.39 11.85 4.48
CA ARG A 194 -3.20 12.60 3.52
C ARG A 194 -2.41 13.00 2.28
N LYS A 195 -1.18 13.48 2.46
CA LYS A 195 -0.30 13.83 1.34
C LYS A 195 0.05 12.61 0.48
N ALA A 196 0.36 11.47 1.09
CA ALA A 196 0.65 10.23 0.37
C ALA A 196 -0.59 9.74 -0.42
N VAL A 197 -1.78 9.83 0.17
CA VAL A 197 -3.05 9.53 -0.51
C VAL A 197 -3.31 10.51 -1.66
N ASP A 198 -3.07 11.81 -1.46
CA ASP A 198 -3.23 12.83 -2.50
C ASP A 198 -2.22 12.65 -3.65
N ASP A 199 -0.97 12.30 -3.34
CA ASP A 199 0.08 12.06 -4.32
C ASP A 199 -0.20 10.75 -5.09
N PHE A 200 -0.66 9.70 -4.41
CA PHE A 200 -1.13 8.46 -5.05
C PHE A 200 -2.35 8.70 -5.93
N ALA A 201 -3.34 9.44 -5.41
CA ALA A 201 -4.49 9.85 -6.17
C ALA A 201 -4.05 10.66 -7.39
N ARG A 202 -3.15 11.64 -7.29
CA ARG A 202 -2.67 12.37 -8.48
C ARG A 202 -1.92 11.48 -9.49
N GLY A 203 -1.22 10.45 -9.02
CA GLY A 203 -0.54 9.47 -9.87
C GLY A 203 -1.50 8.54 -10.65
N PHE A 204 -2.61 8.10 -10.03
CA PHE A 204 -3.58 7.18 -10.64
C PHE A 204 -4.86 7.85 -11.17
N SER A 205 -5.21 9.04 -10.68
CA SER A 205 -6.45 9.77 -11.01
C SER A 205 -6.27 10.87 -12.03
N ALA A 206 -5.10 11.00 -12.68
CA ALA A 206 -5.02 11.75 -13.92
C ALA A 206 -6.03 11.10 -14.89
N PRO A 207 -7.19 11.73 -15.18
CA PRO A 207 -8.22 11.12 -16.02
C PRO A 207 -7.65 10.80 -17.41
N ASP A 208 -6.59 11.51 -17.78
CA ASP A 208 -5.81 11.32 -18.99
C ASP A 208 -4.96 10.05 -18.96
N ALA A 209 -4.44 9.60 -17.81
CA ALA A 209 -3.61 8.39 -17.73
C ALA A 209 -4.45 7.12 -17.89
N LEU A 210 -5.59 7.01 -17.20
CA LEU A 210 -6.52 5.88 -17.35
C LEU A 210 -7.17 5.87 -18.74
N LYS A 211 -7.56 7.03 -19.29
CA LYS A 211 -8.07 7.11 -20.67
C LYS A 211 -7.02 6.70 -21.70
N LYS A 212 -5.76 7.07 -21.48
CA LYS A 212 -4.67 6.75 -22.39
C LYS A 212 -4.29 5.27 -22.31
N ILE A 213 -4.35 4.65 -21.14
CA ILE A 213 -4.24 3.19 -20.98
C ILE A 213 -5.38 2.50 -21.75
N ASP A 214 -6.63 2.93 -21.56
CA ASP A 214 -7.80 2.41 -22.27
C ASP A 214 -7.68 2.55 -23.80
N GLU A 215 -7.16 3.68 -24.31
CA GLU A 215 -6.91 3.90 -25.73
C GLU A 215 -5.77 3.03 -26.27
N LEU A 216 -4.69 2.90 -25.50
CA LEU A 216 -3.56 2.03 -25.85
C LEU A 216 -3.98 0.56 -25.86
N GLU A 217 -4.80 0.11 -24.90
CA GLU A 217 -5.35 -1.25 -24.87
C GLU A 217 -6.29 -1.51 -26.04
N ARG A 218 -7.18 -0.58 -26.39
CA ARG A 218 -8.03 -0.71 -27.59
C ARG A 218 -7.22 -0.73 -28.87
N SER A 219 -6.18 0.11 -28.97
CA SER A 219 -5.28 0.18 -30.11
C SER A 219 -4.46 -1.12 -30.27
N LEU A 220 -3.89 -1.62 -29.17
CA LEU A 220 -3.17 -2.89 -29.14
C LEU A 220 -4.06 -4.05 -29.59
N ASN A 221 -5.26 -4.16 -29.03
CA ASN A 221 -6.20 -5.25 -29.31
C ASN A 221 -6.74 -5.18 -30.76
N HIS A 222 -6.86 -3.97 -31.33
CA HIS A 222 -7.18 -3.82 -32.75
C HIS A 222 -6.02 -4.29 -33.64
N LYS A 223 -4.79 -3.86 -33.33
CA LYS A 223 -3.59 -4.26 -34.07
C LYS A 223 -3.29 -5.75 -33.98
N GLU A 224 -3.54 -6.37 -32.82
CA GLU A 224 -3.39 -7.82 -32.65
C GLU A 224 -4.38 -8.62 -33.52
N LYS A 225 -5.62 -8.13 -33.67
CA LYS A 225 -6.61 -8.74 -34.58
C LYS A 225 -6.21 -8.60 -36.04
N ASP A 226 -5.70 -7.45 -36.43
CA ASP A 226 -5.23 -7.23 -37.81
C ASP A 226 -4.01 -8.09 -38.11
N LEU A 227 -3.06 -8.20 -37.17
CA LEU A 227 -1.90 -9.07 -37.30
C LEU A 227 -2.29 -10.55 -37.36
N ALA A 228 -3.29 -10.98 -36.59
CA ALA A 228 -3.83 -12.33 -36.67
C ALA A 228 -4.52 -12.58 -38.02
N ALA A 229 -5.28 -11.62 -38.54
CA ALA A 229 -5.90 -11.70 -39.85
C ALA A 229 -4.84 -11.79 -40.97
N SER A 230 -3.82 -10.93 -40.93
CA SER A 230 -2.71 -10.97 -41.87
C SER A 230 -1.91 -12.27 -41.79
N ARG A 231 -1.72 -12.86 -40.60
CA ARG A 231 -1.08 -14.18 -40.46
C ARG A 231 -1.90 -15.31 -41.07
N VAL A 232 -3.22 -15.28 -40.91
CA VAL A 232 -4.11 -16.26 -41.54
C VAL A 232 -4.08 -16.12 -43.07
N GLU A 233 -4.08 -14.89 -43.58
CA GLU A 233 -3.95 -14.63 -45.01
C GLU A 233 -2.58 -15.04 -45.56
N LEU A 234 -1.48 -14.73 -44.85
CA LEU A 234 -0.13 -15.12 -45.25
C LEU A 234 0.04 -16.65 -45.23
N SER A 235 -0.50 -17.32 -44.21
CA SER A 235 -0.50 -18.78 -44.15
C SER A 235 -1.29 -19.40 -45.29
N LYS A 236 -2.40 -18.75 -45.70
CA LYS A 236 -3.20 -19.17 -46.85
C LYS A 236 -2.42 -18.99 -48.17
N PHE A 237 -1.73 -17.87 -48.34
CA PHE A 237 -0.85 -17.62 -49.48
C PHE A 237 0.31 -18.62 -49.57
N LEU A 238 0.94 -18.95 -48.45
CA LEU A 238 2.03 -19.94 -48.44
C LEU A 238 1.52 -21.34 -48.80
N SER A 239 0.33 -21.74 -48.30
CA SER A 239 -0.28 -22.99 -48.72
C SER A 239 -0.72 -23.00 -50.18
N GLU A 240 -1.08 -21.86 -50.75
CA GLU A 240 -1.42 -21.72 -52.18
C GLU A 240 -0.18 -21.62 -53.09
N ALA A 241 1.00 -21.31 -52.54
CA ALA A 241 2.26 -21.21 -53.27
C ALA A 241 3.10 -22.50 -53.24
N GLU A 242 2.79 -23.43 -52.32
CA GLU A 242 3.42 -24.76 -52.21
C GLU A 242 2.72 -25.84 -53.07
N ASP A 243 1.55 -25.55 -53.65
CA ASP A 243 0.81 -26.37 -54.63
C ASP A 243 1.11 -25.98 -56.09
#